data_AF-A0A143ZUH3-F1
#
_entry.id   AF-A0A143ZUH3-F1
#
_cell.length_a   1.000
_cell.length_b   1.000
_cell.length_c   1.000
_cell.angle_alpha   90.00
_cell.angle_beta   90.00
_cell.angle_gamma   90.00
#
_symmetry.space_group_name_H-M   'P 1'
#
loop_
_entity.id
_entity.type
_entity.pdbx_description
1 polymer ?
#
loop_
_entity_poly.entity_id
_entity_poly.type
_entity_poly.pdbx_seq_one_letter_code
_entity_poly.pdbx_strand_id
1 'polypeptide(L)'
;MTAKEYLSRYLSTKQEIERLLEQRLQLWSMATKITPTLQGDRVQGGQNTTGDAIMAQVVDLSTELLHKIKQLNEILGEIESAINSIQDERLRMLLKLRYINGKTFEEISVIMHYNYRWVLRLHGRALQNLAIESHY
;
A
#
# COMPACT_ATOMS: atom_id res chain seq x y z
N MET A 1 -20.06 4.74 0.35
CA MET A 1 -18.91 3.82 0.13
C MET A 1 -19.41 2.40 0.27
N THR A 2 -19.12 1.52 -0.69
CA THR A 2 -19.49 0.10 -0.60
C THR A 2 -18.51 -0.67 0.28
N ALA A 3 -18.89 -1.86 0.76
CA ALA A 3 -17.96 -2.70 1.53
C ALA A 3 -16.72 -3.11 0.75
N LYS A 4 -16.84 -3.27 -0.57
CA LYS A 4 -15.68 -3.54 -1.44
C LYS A 4 -14.75 -2.33 -1.51
N GLU A 5 -15.29 -1.14 -1.70
CA GLU A 5 -14.50 0.10 -1.71
C GLU A 5 -13.78 0.30 -0.40
N TYR A 6 -14.48 0.16 0.73
CA TYR A 6 -13.91 0.30 2.07
C TYR A 6 -12.69 -0.58 2.30
N LEU A 7 -12.81 -1.88 1.99
CA LEU A 7 -11.74 -2.86 2.16
C LEU A 7 -10.61 -2.66 1.14
N SER A 8 -10.93 -2.22 -0.09
CA SER A 8 -9.92 -2.04 -1.14
C SER A 8 -8.99 -0.86 -0.89
N ARG A 9 -9.37 0.08 0.01
CA ARG A 9 -8.54 1.24 0.38
C ARG A 9 -7.14 0.83 0.82
N TYR A 10 -7.02 -0.28 1.56
CA TYR A 10 -5.72 -0.77 2.02
C TYR A 10 -4.77 -1.07 0.85
N LEU A 11 -5.24 -1.84 -0.15
CA LEU A 11 -4.40 -2.20 -1.30
C LEU A 11 -4.07 -0.98 -2.16
N SER A 12 -5.01 -0.05 -2.35
CA SER A 12 -4.73 1.17 -3.10
C SER A 12 -3.70 2.06 -2.41
N THR A 13 -3.80 2.22 -1.08
CA THR A 13 -2.81 3.00 -0.31
C THR A 13 -1.45 2.29 -0.30
N LYS A 14 -1.44 0.96 -0.22
CA LYS A 14 -0.20 0.17 -0.31
C LYS A 14 0.48 0.35 -1.67
N GLN A 15 -0.26 0.26 -2.78
CA GLN A 15 0.26 0.50 -4.12
C GLN A 15 0.79 1.92 -4.29
N GLU A 16 0.13 2.91 -3.69
CA GLU A 16 0.62 4.28 -3.72
C GLU A 16 1.96 4.44 -2.98
N ILE A 17 2.10 3.79 -1.82
CA ILE A 17 3.38 3.75 -1.08
C ILE A 17 4.47 3.09 -1.92
N GLU A 18 4.18 1.97 -2.58
CA GLU A 18 5.13 1.29 -3.48
C GLU A 18 5.60 2.22 -4.61
N ARG A 19 4.67 2.94 -5.26
CA ARG A 19 5.01 3.93 -6.29
C ARG A 19 5.91 5.06 -5.76
N LEU A 20 5.63 5.57 -4.57
CA LEU A 20 6.44 6.62 -3.95
C LEU A 20 7.84 6.13 -3.53
N LEU A 21 7.95 4.88 -3.09
CA LEU A 21 9.23 4.24 -2.81
C LEU A 21 10.07 4.14 -4.08
N GLU A 22 9.48 3.69 -5.19
CA GLU A 22 10.15 3.63 -6.49
C GLU A 22 10.61 5.02 -6.96
N GLN A 23 9.73 6.03 -6.88
CA GLN A 23 10.08 7.40 -7.24
C GLN A 23 11.25 7.94 -6.40
N ARG A 24 11.24 7.68 -5.08
CA ARG A 24 12.33 8.09 -4.19
C ARG A 24 13.65 7.40 -4.56
N LEU A 25 13.62 6.11 -4.88
CA LEU A 25 14.81 5.36 -5.31
C LEU A 25 15.38 5.93 -6.62
N GLN A 26 14.53 6.30 -7.57
CA GLN A 26 14.95 6.95 -8.82
C GLN A 26 15.64 8.30 -8.56
N LEU A 27 15.02 9.18 -7.75
CA LEU A 27 15.60 10.49 -7.42
C LEU A 27 16.92 10.34 -6.66
N TRP A 28 17.03 9.40 -5.73
CA TRP A 28 18.28 9.14 -5.03
C TRP A 28 19.37 8.62 -5.99
N SER A 29 19.02 7.74 -6.94
CA SER A 29 19.95 7.33 -7.99
C SER A 29 20.39 8.50 -8.86
N MET A 30 19.52 9.48 -9.13
CA MET A 30 19.90 10.68 -9.88
C MET A 30 20.84 11.58 -9.06
N ALA A 31 20.52 11.85 -7.78
CA ALA A 31 21.36 12.65 -6.89
C ALA A 31 22.79 12.08 -6.75
N THR A 32 22.90 10.76 -6.62
CA THR A 32 24.19 10.06 -6.50
C THR A 32 24.98 10.01 -7.80
N LYS A 33 24.31 9.97 -8.97
CA LYS A 33 24.97 10.04 -10.28
C LYS A 33 25.37 11.45 -10.69
N ILE A 34 24.58 12.46 -10.29
CA ILE A 34 24.82 13.87 -10.63
C ILE A 34 25.94 14.45 -9.78
N THR A 35 26.12 13.97 -8.54
CA THR A 35 27.28 14.31 -7.71
C THR A 35 28.53 13.70 -8.34
N PRO A 36 29.41 14.46 -9.03
CA PRO A 36 30.66 13.89 -9.52
C PRO A 36 31.51 13.53 -8.32
N THR A 37 32.32 12.50 -8.47
CA THR A 37 33.35 12.09 -7.52
C THR A 37 34.07 13.33 -6.99
N LEU A 38 33.87 13.68 -5.71
CA LEU A 38 34.68 14.65 -4.99
C LEU A 38 36.08 14.05 -4.77
N GLN A 39 36.77 13.74 -5.86
CA GLN A 39 38.18 13.39 -5.85
C GLN A 39 38.93 14.69 -6.17
N GLY A 40 39.38 15.30 -5.08
CA GLY A 40 40.24 16.47 -4.96
C GLY A 40 40.63 17.17 -6.26
N ASP A 41 39.89 18.21 -6.63
CA ASP A 41 40.59 19.38 -7.15
C ASP A 41 39.84 20.67 -6.83
N ARG A 42 40.64 21.68 -6.45
CA ARG A 42 40.18 23.02 -6.09
C ARG A 42 39.63 23.72 -7.34
N VAL A 43 38.32 23.91 -7.43
CA VAL A 43 37.74 24.89 -8.36
C VAL A 43 36.67 25.75 -7.70
N GLN A 44 36.83 27.05 -7.91
CA GLN A 44 35.99 28.15 -7.45
C GLN A 44 34.53 27.99 -7.89
N GLY A 45 33.59 28.25 -6.98
CA GLY A 45 32.40 29.05 -7.29
C GLY A 45 31.25 28.45 -8.12
N GLY A 46 31.10 27.13 -8.22
CA GLY A 46 29.90 26.51 -8.81
C GLY A 46 29.01 25.90 -7.72
N GLN A 47 27.90 26.54 -7.37
CA GLN A 47 26.91 25.92 -6.47
C GLN A 47 26.33 24.65 -7.14
N ASN A 48 26.42 23.50 -6.47
CA ASN A 48 25.77 22.25 -6.89
C ASN A 48 24.24 22.30 -6.68
N THR A 49 23.58 23.36 -7.14
CA THR A 49 22.16 23.67 -6.90
C THR A 49 21.21 22.55 -7.34
N THR A 50 21.56 21.81 -8.40
CA THR A 50 20.75 20.71 -8.92
C THR A 50 20.78 19.49 -8.00
N GLY A 51 21.95 19.14 -7.44
CA GLY A 51 22.06 18.03 -6.49
C GLY A 51 21.30 18.32 -5.20
N ASP A 52 21.45 19.54 -4.67
CA ASP A 52 20.76 19.99 -3.45
C ASP A 52 19.23 20.01 -3.64
N ALA A 53 18.74 20.47 -4.80
CA ALA A 53 17.31 20.46 -5.13
C ALA A 53 16.72 19.04 -5.22
N ILE A 54 17.46 18.08 -5.81
CA ILE A 54 17.03 16.68 -5.86
C ILE A 54 17.02 16.07 -4.45
N MET A 55 18.01 16.37 -3.62
CA MET A 55 18.05 15.92 -2.24
C MET A 55 16.89 16.46 -1.40
N ALA A 56 16.49 17.73 -1.59
CA ALA A 56 15.30 18.28 -0.96
C ALA A 56 14.03 17.48 -1.32
N GLN A 57 13.84 17.14 -2.60
CA GLN A 57 12.70 16.31 -3.04
C GLN A 57 12.73 14.90 -2.41
N VAL A 58 13.90 14.31 -2.21
CA VAL A 58 14.05 13.01 -1.53
C VAL A 58 13.60 13.09 -0.06
N VAL A 59 13.92 14.20 0.62
CA VAL A 59 13.50 14.45 2.01
C VAL A 59 11.99 14.66 2.09
N ASP A 60 11.42 15.44 1.17
CA ASP A 60 9.97 15.68 1.09
C ASP A 60 9.21 14.35 0.88
N LEU A 61 9.63 13.54 -0.10
CA LEU A 61 9.06 12.22 -0.34
C LEU A 61 9.21 11.28 0.86
N SER A 62 10.32 11.36 1.60
CA SER A 62 10.51 10.54 2.81
C SER A 62 9.51 10.91 3.90
N THR A 63 9.21 12.21 4.03
CA THR A 63 8.21 12.71 4.98
C THR A 63 6.80 12.27 4.57
N GLU A 64 6.47 12.38 3.29
CA GLU A 64 5.19 11.89 2.74
C GLU A 64 5.03 10.38 2.93
N LEU A 65 6.08 9.59 2.65
CA LEU A 65 6.09 8.14 2.86
C LEU A 65 5.83 7.78 4.32
N LEU A 66 6.47 8.46 5.28
CA LEU A 66 6.22 8.24 6.70
C LEU A 66 4.76 8.52 7.07
N HIS A 67 4.17 9.58 6.53
CA HIS A 67 2.75 9.88 6.74
C HIS A 67 1.85 8.79 6.16
N LYS A 68 2.08 8.37 4.91
CA LYS A 68 1.28 7.34 4.26
C LYS A 68 1.42 5.97 4.92
N ILE A 69 2.60 5.60 5.42
CA ILE A 69 2.79 4.36 6.18
C ILE A 69 1.96 4.37 7.47
N LYS A 70 1.90 5.51 8.18
CA LYS A 70 1.02 5.66 9.35
C LYS A 70 -0.45 5.47 8.96
N GLN A 71 -0.91 6.16 7.91
CA GLN A 71 -2.26 6.02 7.38
C GLN A 71 -2.57 4.56 6.97
N LEU A 72 -1.62 3.86 6.34
CA LEU A 72 -1.79 2.46 5.96
C LEU A 72 -2.00 1.57 7.18
N ASN A 73 -1.25 1.79 8.26
CA ASN A 73 -1.40 1.03 9.51
C ASN A 73 -2.75 1.30 10.19
N GLU A 74 -3.23 2.55 10.16
CA GLU A 74 -4.56 2.92 10.66
C GLU A 74 -5.66 2.20 9.85
N ILE A 75 -5.59 2.28 8.52
CA ILE A 75 -6.53 1.60 7.60
C ILE A 75 -6.49 0.08 7.80
N LEU A 76 -5.30 -0.50 8.00
CA LEU A 76 -5.16 -1.92 8.28
C LEU A 76 -5.87 -2.30 9.58
N GLY A 77 -5.66 -1.54 10.65
CA GLY A 77 -6.32 -1.78 11.94
C GLY A 77 -7.85 -1.68 11.85
N GLU A 78 -8.36 -0.68 11.14
CA GLU A 78 -9.79 -0.52 10.85
C GLU A 78 -10.36 -1.76 10.13
N ILE A 79 -9.71 -2.17 9.04
CA ILE A 79 -10.15 -3.30 8.21
C ILE A 79 -10.05 -4.62 8.97
N GLU A 80 -8.96 -4.85 9.71
CA GLU A 80 -8.81 -6.05 10.52
C GLU A 80 -9.88 -6.14 11.60
N SER A 81 -10.19 -5.03 12.28
CA SER A 81 -11.27 -4.95 13.25
C SER A 81 -12.62 -5.29 12.62
N ALA A 82 -12.93 -4.67 11.47
CA ALA A 82 -14.18 -4.93 10.74
C ALA A 82 -14.28 -6.39 10.28
N ILE A 83 -13.21 -6.97 9.76
CA ILE A 83 -13.19 -8.39 9.36
C ILE A 83 -13.34 -9.30 10.59
N ASN A 84 -12.64 -9.02 11.68
CA ASN A 84 -12.67 -9.84 12.89
C ASN A 84 -14.06 -9.86 13.57
N SER A 85 -14.92 -8.87 13.29
CA SER A 85 -16.32 -8.86 13.75
C SER A 85 -17.20 -9.96 13.14
N ILE A 86 -16.84 -10.47 11.96
CA ILE A 86 -17.59 -11.55 11.28
C ILE A 86 -17.36 -12.85 12.05
N GLN A 87 -18.42 -13.54 12.48
CA GLN A 87 -18.29 -14.78 13.29
C GLN A 87 -17.64 -15.96 12.55
N ASP A 88 -17.90 -16.12 11.26
CA ASP A 88 -17.39 -17.24 10.44
C ASP A 88 -15.93 -17.02 10.03
N GLU A 89 -15.02 -17.84 10.57
CA GLU A 89 -13.59 -17.81 10.28
C GLU A 89 -13.27 -17.97 8.78
N ARG A 90 -14.05 -18.75 8.04
CA ARG A 90 -13.80 -18.98 6.61
C ARG A 90 -14.04 -17.70 5.82
N LEU A 91 -15.07 -16.93 6.20
CA LEU A 91 -15.37 -15.64 5.60
C LEU A 91 -14.30 -14.61 5.97
N ARG A 92 -13.84 -14.61 7.23
CA ARG A 92 -12.71 -13.76 7.66
C ARG A 92 -11.46 -14.03 6.83
N MET A 93 -11.06 -15.30 6.73
CA MET A 93 -9.88 -15.72 5.98
C MET A 93 -9.98 -15.31 4.50
N LEU A 94 -11.13 -15.51 3.87
CA LEU A 94 -11.36 -15.10 2.49
C LEU A 94 -11.16 -13.59 2.31
N LEU A 95 -11.70 -12.76 3.21
CA LEU A 95 -11.54 -11.31 3.13
C LEU A 95 -10.09 -10.86 3.37
N LYS A 96 -9.38 -11.46 4.34
CA LYS A 96 -7.96 -11.18 4.57
C LYS A 96 -7.12 -11.50 3.33
N LEU A 97 -7.31 -12.70 2.77
CA LEU A 97 -6.62 -13.10 1.54
C LEU A 97 -6.88 -12.13 0.39
N ARG A 98 -8.15 -11.71 0.22
CA ARG A 98 -8.52 -10.84 -0.90
C ARG A 98 -8.01 -9.41 -0.73
N TYR A 99 -8.22 -8.81 0.44
CA TYR A 99 -8.08 -7.37 0.63
C TYR A 99 -6.84 -6.96 1.43
N ILE A 100 -6.19 -7.87 2.16
CA ILE A 100 -4.93 -7.60 2.85
C ILE A 100 -3.77 -8.24 2.08
N ASN A 101 -3.90 -9.51 1.71
CA ASN A 101 -2.86 -10.21 0.96
C ASN A 101 -2.90 -9.95 -0.56
N GLY A 102 -3.95 -9.29 -1.06
CA GLY A 102 -4.07 -8.94 -2.48
C GLY A 102 -4.26 -10.13 -3.42
N LYS A 103 -4.74 -11.28 -2.92
CA LYS A 103 -4.89 -12.50 -3.70
C LYS A 103 -6.06 -12.43 -4.68
N THR A 104 -5.88 -13.04 -5.84
CA THR A 104 -6.94 -13.29 -6.83
C THR A 104 -7.93 -14.34 -6.33
N PHE A 105 -9.14 -14.38 -6.89
CA PHE A 105 -10.13 -15.38 -6.48
C PHE A 105 -9.69 -16.80 -6.87
N GLU A 106 -8.92 -16.92 -7.94
CA GLU A 106 -8.25 -18.13 -8.42
C GLU A 106 -7.23 -18.62 -7.40
N GLU A 107 -6.30 -17.77 -6.95
CA GLU A 107 -5.35 -18.13 -5.88
C GLU A 107 -6.08 -18.52 -4.58
N ILE A 108 -7.11 -17.77 -4.20
CA ILE A 108 -7.92 -18.07 -3.01
C ILE A 108 -8.60 -19.44 -3.14
N SER A 109 -9.10 -19.78 -4.33
CA SER A 109 -9.71 -21.07 -4.60
C SER A 109 -8.74 -22.23 -4.35
N VAL A 110 -7.48 -22.06 -4.74
CA VAL A 110 -6.41 -23.02 -4.47
C VAL A 110 -6.07 -23.07 -2.98
N ILE A 111 -5.85 -21.91 -2.35
CA ILE A 111 -5.46 -21.79 -0.93
C ILE A 111 -6.53 -22.38 0.00
N MET A 112 -7.81 -22.12 -0.27
CA MET A 112 -8.92 -22.58 0.57
C MET A 112 -9.48 -23.94 0.14
N HIS A 113 -8.93 -24.55 -0.92
CA HIS A 113 -9.41 -25.81 -1.51
C HIS A 113 -10.92 -25.78 -1.86
N TYR A 114 -11.38 -24.64 -2.36
CA TYR A 114 -12.75 -24.46 -2.84
C TYR A 114 -12.78 -24.28 -4.35
N ASN A 115 -13.89 -24.64 -4.99
CA ASN A 115 -14.06 -24.26 -6.38
C ASN A 115 -14.24 -22.74 -6.49
N TYR A 116 -13.84 -22.17 -7.63
CA TYR A 116 -13.90 -20.74 -7.91
C TYR A 116 -15.31 -20.15 -7.69
N ARG A 117 -16.35 -20.84 -8.15
CA ARG A 117 -17.75 -20.39 -7.99
C ARG A 117 -18.18 -20.29 -6.53
N TRP A 118 -17.70 -21.19 -5.68
CA TRP A 118 -17.99 -21.18 -4.25
C TRP A 118 -17.25 -20.05 -3.54
N VAL A 119 -16.00 -19.78 -3.91
CA VAL A 119 -15.26 -18.61 -3.41
C VAL A 119 -16.03 -17.31 -3.69
N LEU A 120 -16.56 -17.12 -4.91
CA LEU A 120 -17.35 -15.92 -5.22
C LEU A 120 -18.64 -15.82 -4.40
N ARG A 121 -19.32 -16.94 -4.14
CA ARG A 121 -20.51 -16.97 -3.27
C ARG A 121 -20.17 -16.65 -1.82
N LEU A 122 -19.10 -17.25 -1.30
CA LEU A 122 -18.60 -16.97 0.05
C LEU A 122 -18.17 -15.51 0.18
N HIS A 123 -17.54 -14.94 -0.85
CA HIS A 123 -17.17 -13.52 -0.89
C HIS A 123 -18.40 -12.62 -0.76
N GLY A 124 -19.46 -12.87 -1.54
CA GLY A 124 -20.71 -12.12 -1.44
C GLY A 124 -21.31 -12.18 -0.03
N ARG A 125 -21.34 -13.38 0.56
CA ARG A 125 -21.83 -13.57 1.94
C ARG A 125 -20.94 -12.87 2.97
N ALA A 126 -19.62 -12.92 2.79
CA ALA A 126 -18.67 -12.26 3.68
C ALA A 126 -18.89 -10.73 3.70
N LEU A 127 -19.14 -10.14 2.52
CA LEU A 127 -19.42 -8.70 2.42
C LEU A 127 -20.76 -8.30 3.05
N GLN A 128 -21.79 -9.16 2.96
CA GLN A 128 -23.07 -8.91 3.62
C GLN A 128 -22.98 -8.99 5.15
N ASN A 129 -22.11 -9.86 5.66
CA ASN A 129 -21.88 -10.01 7.10
C ASN A 129 -20.96 -8.92 7.69
N LEU A 130 -20.33 -8.11 6.85
CA LEU A 130 -19.46 -7.05 7.32
C LEU A 130 -20.34 -5.88 7.78
N ALA A 131 -20.39 -5.66 9.09
CA ALA A 131 -21.13 -4.57 9.69
C ALA A 131 -20.40 -3.24 9.44
N ILE A 132 -20.44 -2.75 8.20
CA ILE A 132 -20.18 -1.33 7.93
C ILE A 132 -21.50 -0.64 8.25
N GLU A 133 -21.53 0.12 9.34
CA GLU A 133 -22.69 0.95 9.67
C GLU A 133 -23.11 1.72 8.43
N SER A 134 -24.23 1.30 7.88
CA SER A 134 -24.83 1.84 6.68
C SER A 134 -25.57 3.11 7.08
N HIS A 135 -24.84 4.10 7.60
CA HIS A 135 -25.31 5.48 7.63
C HIS A 135 -25.25 6.01 6.19
N TYR A 136 -26.31 5.69 5.43
CA TYR A 136 -26.72 6.46 4.25
C TYR A 136 -27.60 7.62 4.70
#